data_AF-A0A523TH82-F1
#
_entry.id   AF-A0A523TH82-F1
#
_cell.length_a   1.000
_cell.length_b   1.000
_cell.length_c   1.000
_cell.angle_alpha   90.00
_cell.angle_beta   90.00
_cell.angle_gamma   90.00
#
_symmetry.space_group_name_H-M   'P 1'
#
loop_
_entity.id
_entity.type
_entity.pdbx_description
1 polymer ?
#
loop_
_entity_poly.entity_id
_entity_poly.type
_entity_poly.pdbx_seq_one_letter_code
_entity_poly.pdbx_strand_id
1 'polypeptide(L)'
;MLKKGKNRNLLLILVVVIAVFTVFGISLAFGAPWGSDPTPFPTDYPGPKQTIVVAEALTREAALLTPLPTGGSKLSVRPTPMPLEIFGPPGTPVGAGMITEHSGLASAFIMGLFEHTGLPWYEIVGREVILVFPGVSAQDPNQGVVIVTRSGGSRGVDESWHETPIKAGAIWIVDAVSERLILNSDGGETFYFDVPGDRFVNSLSDVVPTITPRPIIPTATLMLELVSDDAPNEPGIVLNKSPLNADLLYYIDPSGDEDWFLFHTDTIGNIEVSLTNLPASYGFSVLRVSDRQWVGKVDEDGVEDKMLELADAPPDDYLVRVFGIDGVWNAELPYTLRFGPVLSSFVVLGEEGVYLKQNAVVESGDVGVNTTSDGPFLAGQEELTIGIGVTFSDPNSRVMGDSIKIKQNAQVYDVYYNELSGLGEVLGDHFTPIELPLTTSLPSIPTINPGEENIEVPSGETLVLHGGNYGALEARQGATVIFAGGLYHFEEWDIGLSVNMYARSPMQVRIEGKLQVDQGSYLGPSIDVLDLNATDIVIYVNGINGSNGNLGATPKAAKFGIDSTVIANVYVPNGTLWIRQGATARGAFIGKWVIVGLGTSVSMEGYWR
;
A
#
# COMPACT_ATOMS: atom_id res chain seq x y z
N MET A 1 59.49 19.43 -70.15
CA MET A 1 59.11 20.78 -70.63
C MET A 1 58.02 21.36 -69.73
N LEU A 2 58.26 22.56 -69.19
CA LEU A 2 57.33 23.60 -68.70
C LEU A 2 56.06 23.26 -67.86
N LYS A 3 56.20 23.55 -66.55
CA LYS A 3 55.39 24.47 -65.69
C LYS A 3 53.87 24.23 -65.42
N LYS A 4 53.60 23.91 -64.13
CA LYS A 4 53.11 24.81 -63.03
C LYS A 4 51.66 24.63 -62.55
N GLY A 5 51.52 24.59 -61.21
CA GLY A 5 50.30 24.93 -60.43
C GLY A 5 49.70 23.75 -59.66
N LYS A 6 50.18 23.35 -58.46
CA LYS A 6 50.10 23.97 -57.12
C LYS A 6 48.69 23.90 -56.49
N ASN A 7 48.43 22.88 -55.66
CA ASN A 7 48.34 23.00 -54.20
C ASN A 7 48.12 21.64 -53.54
N ARG A 8 48.76 21.47 -52.39
CA ARG A 8 49.10 20.22 -51.71
C ARG A 8 48.12 19.86 -50.60
N ASN A 9 47.85 18.56 -50.51
CA ASN A 9 47.41 17.83 -49.32
C ASN A 9 48.48 17.84 -48.20
N LEU A 10 48.09 17.23 -47.06
CA LEU A 10 48.94 16.47 -46.11
C LEU A 10 49.68 17.30 -45.04
N LEU A 11 49.91 16.88 -43.78
CA LEU A 11 49.70 15.63 -43.02
C LEU A 11 50.15 15.89 -41.55
N LEU A 12 49.51 15.23 -40.58
CA LEU A 12 50.04 14.52 -39.38
C LEU A 12 51.00 15.12 -38.30
N ILE A 13 50.70 14.64 -37.07
CA ILE A 13 51.55 14.09 -35.97
C ILE A 13 52.23 15.12 -35.05
N LEU A 14 51.81 15.25 -33.78
CA LEU A 14 52.04 14.39 -32.59
C LEU A 14 53.49 14.48 -32.07
N VAL A 15 53.62 14.61 -30.73
CA VAL A 15 54.76 14.26 -29.85
C VAL A 15 55.58 15.43 -29.23
N VAL A 16 55.18 15.82 -28.00
CA VAL A 16 55.97 15.76 -26.73
C VAL A 16 57.14 16.75 -26.49
N VAL A 17 57.08 17.40 -25.30
CA VAL A 17 58.16 17.77 -24.34
C VAL A 17 58.76 19.21 -24.29
N ILE A 18 58.49 19.83 -23.13
CA ILE A 18 59.36 20.63 -22.22
C ILE A 18 59.58 22.15 -22.41
N ALA A 19 59.00 22.87 -21.44
CA ALA A 19 59.48 24.01 -20.62
C ALA A 19 59.78 25.40 -21.23
N VAL A 20 59.15 26.44 -20.66
CA VAL A 20 59.82 27.61 -20.03
C VAL A 20 58.97 28.21 -18.89
N PHE A 21 59.49 28.05 -17.66
CA PHE A 21 59.57 28.90 -16.45
C PHE A 21 58.75 30.22 -16.28
N THR A 22 57.85 30.18 -15.27
CA THR A 22 57.74 30.99 -14.01
C THR A 22 58.01 32.50 -13.90
N VAL A 23 57.05 33.20 -13.24
CA VAL A 23 57.22 34.33 -12.27
C VAL A 23 56.10 34.19 -11.21
N PHE A 24 56.32 33.65 -10.00
CA PHE A 24 56.90 34.16 -8.72
C PHE A 24 55.91 34.81 -7.72
N GLY A 25 55.86 34.24 -6.50
CA GLY A 25 55.40 34.84 -5.23
C GLY A 25 54.35 34.04 -4.45
N ILE A 26 54.62 32.83 -3.92
CA ILE A 26 55.18 32.47 -2.59
C ILE A 26 54.45 33.06 -1.37
N SER A 27 53.80 32.19 -0.59
CA SER A 27 54.10 31.99 0.84
C SER A 27 53.68 30.59 1.31
N LEU A 28 54.65 29.87 1.89
CA LEU A 28 54.56 28.52 2.46
C LEU A 28 54.40 28.60 3.98
N ALA A 29 53.57 27.73 4.56
CA ALA A 29 53.74 27.27 5.93
C ALA A 29 53.51 25.74 5.99
N PHE A 30 54.49 25.06 6.59
CA PHE A 30 54.60 23.61 6.74
C PHE A 30 53.72 23.08 7.88
N GLY A 31 53.18 21.87 7.69
CA GLY A 31 52.67 21.00 8.74
C GLY A 31 52.06 19.72 8.16
N ALA A 32 52.82 18.62 8.11
CA ALA A 32 52.26 17.27 8.03
C ALA A 32 52.04 16.78 9.48
N PRO A 33 50.95 16.04 9.80
CA PRO A 33 50.84 14.63 9.38
C PRO A 33 49.39 14.14 9.06
N TRP A 34 49.30 13.11 8.21
CA TRP A 34 48.29 12.04 8.18
C TRP A 34 46.81 12.38 8.51
N GLY A 35 45.95 12.26 7.48
CA GLY A 35 44.49 12.31 7.52
C GLY A 35 44.00 12.89 6.18
N SER A 36 43.07 12.34 5.42
CA SER A 36 42.01 11.36 5.64
C SER A 36 41.75 10.65 4.31
N ASP A 37 41.38 9.38 4.35
CA ASP A 37 40.68 8.72 3.24
C ASP A 37 39.47 9.60 2.83
N PRO A 38 39.19 9.83 1.53
CA PRO A 38 37.98 10.54 1.16
C PRO A 38 36.80 9.67 1.61
N THR A 39 35.93 10.23 2.47
CA THR A 39 34.69 9.54 2.85
C THR A 39 33.93 9.20 1.55
N PRO A 40 33.41 7.97 1.41
CA PRO A 40 32.65 7.56 0.21
C PRO A 40 31.29 8.26 0.12
N PHE A 41 30.99 9.17 1.05
CA PHE A 41 29.72 9.85 1.21
C PHE A 41 29.83 11.32 0.78
N PRO A 42 28.81 11.86 0.09
CA PRO A 42 28.68 13.30 -0.20
C PRO A 42 28.77 14.17 1.06
N THR A 43 29.21 15.42 0.92
CA THR A 43 29.48 16.36 2.02
C THR A 43 28.26 16.76 2.85
N ASP A 44 27.07 16.42 2.38
CA ASP A 44 25.75 16.64 2.95
C ASP A 44 25.13 15.36 3.56
N TYR A 45 25.88 14.25 3.61
CA TYR A 45 25.41 12.99 4.19
C TYR A 45 25.52 13.01 5.73
N PRO A 46 24.42 12.80 6.49
CA PRO A 46 24.42 12.93 7.94
C PRO A 46 25.36 11.93 8.64
N GLY A 47 26.23 12.43 9.53
CA GLY A 47 27.24 11.62 10.26
C GLY A 47 26.73 10.32 10.91
N PRO A 48 25.55 10.30 11.57
CA PRO A 48 24.99 9.08 12.16
C PRO A 48 24.67 7.99 11.12
N LYS A 49 24.27 8.38 9.89
CA LYS A 49 23.97 7.44 8.80
C LYS A 49 25.25 6.85 8.19
N GLN A 50 26.37 7.58 8.23
CA GLN A 50 27.67 7.06 7.79
C GLN A 50 28.17 5.94 8.73
N THR A 51 27.89 6.04 10.04
CA THR A 51 28.35 5.05 11.04
C THR A 51 27.63 3.71 10.91
N ILE A 52 26.34 3.71 10.58
CA ILE A 52 25.52 2.50 10.41
C ILE A 52 25.93 1.74 9.14
N VAL A 53 26.11 2.45 8.03
CA VAL A 53 26.48 1.84 6.74
C VAL A 53 27.89 1.23 6.78
N VAL A 54 28.84 1.87 7.48
CA VAL A 54 30.19 1.31 7.67
C VAL A 54 30.18 0.10 8.60
N ALA A 55 29.34 0.09 9.63
CA ALA A 55 29.17 -1.07 10.52
C ALA A 55 28.58 -2.27 9.77
N GLU A 56 27.54 -2.06 8.95
CA GLU A 56 26.92 -3.12 8.14
C GLU A 56 27.86 -3.71 7.09
N ALA A 57 28.68 -2.86 6.45
CA ALA A 57 29.69 -3.31 5.49
C ALA A 57 30.77 -4.18 6.14
N LEU A 58 31.28 -3.78 7.31
CA LEU A 58 32.26 -4.56 8.08
C LEU A 58 31.67 -5.88 8.61
N THR A 59 30.38 -5.90 8.97
CA THR A 59 29.67 -7.12 9.39
C THR A 59 29.46 -8.09 8.21
N ARG A 60 29.16 -7.59 7.01
CA ARG A 60 29.06 -8.43 5.80
C ARG A 60 30.41 -9.00 5.36
N GLU A 61 31.49 -8.22 5.45
CA GLU A 61 32.83 -8.65 5.08
C GLU A 61 33.38 -9.68 6.09
N ALA A 62 33.08 -9.53 7.39
CA ALA A 62 33.39 -10.50 8.42
C ALA A 62 32.62 -11.82 8.26
N ALA A 63 31.36 -11.78 7.78
CA ALA A 63 30.55 -12.96 7.51
C ALA A 63 31.03 -13.75 6.28
N LEU A 64 31.63 -13.09 5.29
CA LEU A 64 32.19 -13.70 4.07
C LEU A 64 33.54 -14.41 4.28
N LEU A 65 34.26 -14.11 5.38
CA LEU A 65 35.59 -14.67 5.67
C LEU A 65 35.59 -15.83 6.67
N THR A 66 34.43 -16.22 7.19
CA THR A 66 34.28 -17.34 8.14
C THR A 66 34.19 -18.69 7.44
N PRO A 67 35.10 -19.67 7.69
CA PRO A 67 35.02 -20.99 7.08
C PRO A 67 33.95 -21.87 7.77
N LEU A 68 33.13 -22.56 6.98
CA LEU A 68 32.14 -23.53 7.43
C LEU A 68 32.80 -24.86 7.89
N PRO A 69 32.57 -25.35 9.12
CA PRO A 69 33.14 -26.60 9.58
C PRO A 69 32.26 -27.81 9.24
N THR A 70 32.92 -28.90 8.84
CA THR A 70 32.35 -30.21 8.51
C THR A 70 32.28 -31.14 9.73
N GLY A 71 31.07 -31.65 10.01
CA GLY A 71 30.82 -33.01 10.54
C GLY A 71 30.71 -33.24 12.06
N GLY A 72 29.53 -33.75 12.49
CA GLY A 72 29.42 -34.79 13.55
C GLY A 72 28.76 -34.42 14.90
N SER A 73 27.46 -34.74 15.03
CA SER A 73 26.60 -34.87 16.25
C SER A 73 27.30 -35.45 17.51
N LYS A 74 26.99 -35.17 18.80
CA LYS A 74 25.81 -34.69 19.56
C LYS A 74 26.29 -34.08 20.90
N LEU A 75 25.73 -32.94 21.32
CA LEU A 75 25.22 -32.63 22.68
C LEU A 75 24.87 -31.13 22.72
N SER A 76 23.60 -30.83 22.98
CA SER A 76 23.04 -29.47 22.99
C SER A 76 23.63 -28.65 24.15
N VAL A 77 24.42 -27.63 23.81
CA VAL A 77 24.81 -26.56 24.73
C VAL A 77 23.97 -25.34 24.36
N ARG A 78 23.06 -24.98 25.27
CA ARG A 78 22.19 -23.81 25.19
C ARG A 78 23.06 -22.54 25.19
N PRO A 79 22.93 -21.63 24.20
CA PRO A 79 23.60 -20.33 24.26
C PRO A 79 23.07 -19.53 25.44
N THR A 80 23.98 -18.87 26.15
CA THR A 80 23.70 -17.94 27.25
C THR A 80 22.84 -16.77 26.73
N PRO A 81 21.80 -16.33 27.46
CA PRO A 81 20.96 -15.21 27.01
C PRO A 81 21.78 -13.92 26.92
N MET A 82 21.52 -13.11 25.89
CA MET A 82 21.87 -11.70 25.88
C MET A 82 21.22 -10.99 27.08
N PRO A 83 21.79 -9.88 27.59
CA PRO A 83 21.15 -9.10 28.64
C PRO A 83 19.78 -8.62 28.16
N LEU A 84 18.73 -8.82 28.96
CA LEU A 84 17.42 -8.22 28.72
C LEU A 84 17.55 -6.69 28.80
N GLU A 85 17.37 -6.00 27.69
CA GLU A 85 16.83 -4.63 27.73
C GLU A 85 15.35 -4.72 28.10
N ILE A 86 14.95 -3.94 29.11
CA ILE A 86 13.57 -3.88 29.61
C ILE A 86 12.75 -3.13 28.55
N PHE A 87 11.88 -3.83 27.82
CA PHE A 87 10.89 -3.23 26.92
C PHE A 87 9.79 -2.54 27.76
N GLY A 88 9.89 -1.22 27.87
CA GLY A 88 8.79 -0.32 28.24
C GLY A 88 8.80 0.85 27.25
N PRO A 89 7.67 1.57 27.07
CA PRO A 89 7.64 2.73 26.20
C PRO A 89 8.66 3.77 26.69
N PRO A 90 9.31 4.56 25.80
CA PRO A 90 10.21 5.61 26.24
C PRO A 90 9.48 6.57 27.20
N GLY A 91 10.14 6.95 28.29
CA GLY A 91 9.54 7.80 29.31
C GLY A 91 10.49 8.14 30.44
N THR A 92 10.07 9.09 31.27
CA THR A 92 10.83 9.55 32.44
C THR A 92 10.37 8.75 33.66
N PRO A 93 11.27 8.01 34.36
CA PRO A 93 10.92 7.32 35.60
C PRO A 93 10.43 8.29 36.66
N VAL A 94 9.27 8.02 37.26
CA VAL A 94 8.62 8.88 38.25
C VAL A 94 7.90 7.99 39.27
N GLY A 95 8.35 8.01 40.54
CA GLY A 95 7.83 7.12 41.58
C GLY A 95 8.11 5.64 41.30
N ALA A 96 7.08 4.79 41.39
CA ALA A 96 7.16 3.35 41.09
C ALA A 96 7.02 3.03 39.58
N GLY A 97 6.56 4.00 38.79
CA GLY A 97 6.32 3.88 37.35
C GLY A 97 7.08 4.92 36.52
N MET A 98 6.52 5.32 35.39
CA MET A 98 7.11 6.31 34.48
C MET A 98 6.06 7.18 33.79
N ILE A 99 6.39 8.46 33.58
CA ILE A 99 5.63 9.35 32.69
C ILE A 99 6.10 9.06 31.25
N THR A 100 5.19 8.70 30.36
CA THR A 100 5.55 8.19 29.03
C THR A 100 4.75 8.87 27.91
N GLU A 101 5.31 8.89 26.70
CA GLU A 101 4.62 9.33 25.48
C GLU A 101 3.58 8.32 24.98
N HIS A 102 3.29 7.27 25.76
CA HIS A 102 2.31 6.23 25.43
C HIS A 102 0.95 6.85 25.06
N SER A 103 0.57 6.74 23.79
CA SER A 103 -0.70 7.21 23.23
C SER A 103 -1.79 6.16 23.39
N GLY A 104 -2.02 5.72 24.63
CA GLY A 104 -3.22 4.95 24.98
C GLY A 104 -4.37 5.92 25.21
N LEU A 105 -5.58 5.62 24.75
CA LEU A 105 -6.77 6.43 25.03
C LEU A 105 -7.65 5.71 26.05
N ALA A 106 -7.98 6.34 27.18
CA ALA A 106 -9.05 5.86 28.05
C ALA A 106 -10.39 5.83 27.29
N SER A 107 -11.28 4.89 27.58
CA SER A 107 -12.57 4.76 26.91
C SER A 107 -13.43 6.03 27.08
N ALA A 108 -13.28 6.77 28.18
CA ALA A 108 -13.92 8.08 28.36
C ALA A 108 -13.35 9.23 27.50
N PHE A 109 -12.10 9.15 27.02
CA PHE A 109 -11.54 10.05 26.00
C PHE A 109 -12.15 9.74 24.61
N ILE A 110 -12.34 8.45 24.32
CA ILE A 110 -13.03 7.97 23.12
C ILE A 110 -14.53 8.32 23.15
N MET A 111 -15.15 8.52 24.32
CA MET A 111 -16.54 8.99 24.47
C MET A 111 -16.69 10.52 24.58
N GLY A 112 -15.61 11.31 24.53
CA GLY A 112 -15.67 12.78 24.57
C GLY A 112 -16.11 13.38 25.92
N LEU A 113 -15.90 12.66 27.03
CA LEU A 113 -16.21 13.12 28.39
C LEU A 113 -15.00 13.74 29.09
N PHE A 114 -13.81 13.59 28.49
CA PHE A 114 -12.50 13.90 29.06
C PHE A 114 -11.57 14.48 28.00
N GLU A 115 -10.89 15.56 28.33
CA GLU A 115 -9.75 16.07 27.56
C GLU A 115 -8.47 15.75 28.34
N HIS A 116 -7.62 14.90 27.76
CA HIS A 116 -6.34 14.51 28.36
C HIS A 116 -5.36 15.68 28.35
N THR A 117 -4.73 15.98 29.48
CA THR A 117 -3.74 17.06 29.59
C THR A 117 -2.42 16.58 30.14
N GLY A 118 -1.37 16.67 29.32
CA GLY A 118 -0.03 16.19 29.68
C GLY A 118 0.24 14.76 29.19
N LEU A 119 1.15 14.06 29.87
CA LEU A 119 1.55 12.68 29.56
C LEU A 119 1.01 11.74 30.66
N PRO A 120 0.56 10.52 30.31
CA PRO A 120 0.09 9.54 31.30
C PRO A 120 1.24 8.98 32.13
N TRP A 121 0.89 8.47 33.31
CA TRP A 121 1.79 7.65 34.13
C TRP A 121 1.48 6.17 33.93
N TYR A 122 2.53 5.36 33.83
CA TYR A 122 2.51 3.96 33.46
C TYR A 122 3.27 3.11 34.47
N GLU A 123 2.69 1.99 34.88
CA GLU A 123 3.36 0.97 35.70
C GLU A 123 2.89 -0.44 35.33
N ILE A 124 3.80 -1.42 35.46
CA ILE A 124 3.47 -2.85 35.39
C ILE A 124 3.62 -3.46 36.78
N VAL A 125 2.52 -4.03 37.31
CA VAL A 125 2.51 -4.77 38.58
C VAL A 125 2.10 -6.22 38.34
N GLY A 126 3.08 -7.13 38.27
CA GLY A 126 2.82 -8.54 37.99
C GLY A 126 2.37 -8.79 36.54
N ARG A 127 1.08 -9.08 36.33
CA ARG A 127 0.44 -9.25 35.00
C ARG A 127 -0.52 -8.11 34.65
N GLU A 128 -0.55 -7.08 35.49
CA GLU A 128 -1.48 -5.96 35.41
C GLU A 128 -0.71 -4.73 34.91
N VAL A 129 -1.19 -4.13 33.83
CA VAL A 129 -0.73 -2.84 33.31
C VAL A 129 -1.65 -1.76 33.87
N ILE A 130 -1.06 -0.72 34.44
CA ILE A 130 -1.78 0.41 35.01
C ILE A 130 -1.39 1.67 34.24
N LEU A 131 -2.38 2.35 33.66
CA LEU A 131 -2.23 3.68 33.08
C LEU A 131 -3.07 4.67 33.87
N VAL A 132 -2.50 5.84 34.12
CA VAL A 132 -3.17 6.94 34.81
C VAL A 132 -3.13 8.18 33.93
N PHE A 133 -4.31 8.60 33.47
CA PHE A 133 -4.52 9.72 32.56
C PHE A 133 -4.98 10.95 33.34
N PRO A 134 -4.18 12.02 33.41
CA PRO A 134 -4.60 13.30 33.97
C PRO A 134 -5.28 14.18 32.90
N GLY A 135 -6.30 14.94 33.29
CA GLY A 135 -7.04 15.76 32.33
C GLY A 135 -8.11 16.64 32.95
N VAL A 136 -9.04 17.08 32.12
CA VAL A 136 -10.19 17.91 32.50
C VAL A 136 -11.48 17.29 31.99
N SER A 137 -12.59 17.51 32.71
CA SER A 137 -13.91 17.12 32.23
C SER A 137 -14.30 17.97 31.02
N ALA A 138 -14.68 17.30 29.92
CA ALA A 138 -15.22 17.99 28.75
C ALA A 138 -16.59 18.64 29.02
N GLN A 139 -17.29 18.22 30.09
CA GLN A 139 -18.58 18.78 30.50
C GLN A 139 -18.45 19.96 31.47
N ASP A 140 -17.35 20.02 32.23
CA ASP A 140 -17.02 21.14 33.11
C ASP A 140 -15.52 21.44 33.04
N PRO A 141 -15.10 22.42 32.22
CA PRO A 141 -13.69 22.78 32.05
C PRO A 141 -12.98 23.25 33.33
N ASN A 142 -13.72 23.52 34.43
CA ASN A 142 -13.10 23.83 35.72
C ASN A 142 -12.85 22.58 36.58
N GLN A 143 -13.31 21.41 36.16
CA GLN A 143 -13.21 20.16 36.93
C GLN A 143 -12.06 19.29 36.39
N GLY A 144 -10.99 19.17 37.19
CA GLY A 144 -9.89 18.25 36.91
C GLY A 144 -10.32 16.79 37.12
N VAL A 145 -9.75 15.88 36.33
CA VAL A 145 -10.10 14.46 36.31
C VAL A 145 -8.84 13.59 36.19
N VAL A 146 -8.83 12.48 36.93
CA VAL A 146 -7.91 11.35 36.72
C VAL A 146 -8.71 10.13 36.27
N ILE A 147 -8.27 9.49 35.19
CA ILE A 147 -8.77 8.17 34.78
C ILE A 147 -7.69 7.13 35.05
N VAL A 148 -8.04 6.03 35.70
CA VAL A 148 -7.15 4.90 35.90
C VAL A 148 -7.66 3.71 35.10
N THR A 149 -6.83 3.17 34.21
CA THR A 149 -7.13 1.93 33.49
C THR A 149 -6.20 0.82 33.98
N ARG A 150 -6.77 -0.34 34.30
CA ARG A 150 -6.03 -1.52 34.73
C ARG A 150 -6.36 -2.68 33.79
N SER A 151 -5.36 -3.30 33.19
CA SER A 151 -5.54 -4.42 32.25
C SER A 151 -4.63 -5.60 32.59
N GLY A 152 -5.17 -6.82 32.66
CA GLY A 152 -4.38 -8.04 32.95
C GLY A 152 -5.17 -9.31 33.29
N GLY A 153 -4.97 -10.38 32.52
CA GLY A 153 -5.63 -11.70 32.70
C GLY A 153 -6.97 -11.83 31.95
N SER A 154 -7.70 -12.94 32.14
CA SER A 154 -8.97 -13.27 31.44
C SER A 154 -10.18 -12.35 31.79
N ARG A 155 -9.93 -11.19 32.39
CA ARG A 155 -10.90 -10.15 32.70
C ARG A 155 -10.39 -8.91 31.97
N GLY A 156 -11.21 -8.34 31.08
CA GLY A 156 -10.85 -7.15 30.27
C GLY A 156 -10.49 -5.91 31.10
N VAL A 157 -10.44 -4.75 30.45
CA VAL A 157 -10.01 -3.48 31.06
C VAL A 157 -10.99 -2.99 32.13
N ASP A 158 -10.48 -2.75 33.34
CA ASP A 158 -11.20 -2.02 34.40
C ASP A 158 -10.81 -0.53 34.34
N GLU A 159 -11.78 0.36 34.10
CA GLU A 159 -11.59 1.82 34.07
C GLU A 159 -12.30 2.48 35.26
N SER A 160 -11.62 3.39 35.96
CA SER A 160 -12.20 4.20 37.04
C SER A 160 -11.97 5.70 36.85
N TRP A 161 -13.01 6.48 37.17
CA TRP A 161 -13.08 7.93 36.98
C TRP A 161 -13.05 8.67 38.30
N HIS A 162 -12.15 9.65 38.44
CA HIS A 162 -11.94 10.39 39.68
C HIS A 162 -11.87 11.90 39.43
N GLU A 163 -12.84 12.64 39.96
CA GLU A 163 -12.84 14.11 39.94
C GLU A 163 -11.95 14.67 41.06
N THR A 164 -11.22 15.76 40.78
CA THR A 164 -10.44 16.48 41.80
C THR A 164 -11.35 17.00 42.91
N PRO A 165 -10.88 17.01 44.19
CA PRO A 165 -11.68 17.46 45.34
C PRO A 165 -12.21 18.90 45.25
N ILE A 166 -11.55 19.74 44.46
CA ILE A 166 -11.98 21.09 44.11
C ILE A 166 -11.87 21.32 42.61
N LYS A 167 -12.66 22.24 42.08
CA LYS A 167 -12.65 22.66 40.67
C LYS A 167 -11.51 23.66 40.43
N ALA A 168 -10.36 23.16 39.99
CA ALA A 168 -9.14 23.94 39.75
C ALA A 168 -8.66 23.91 38.29
N GLY A 169 -9.51 23.47 37.35
CA GLY A 169 -9.17 23.35 35.93
C GLY A 169 -8.44 22.05 35.58
N ALA A 170 -7.80 22.04 34.42
CA ALA A 170 -7.04 20.88 33.95
C ALA A 170 -5.88 20.54 34.89
N ILE A 171 -5.51 19.26 34.94
CA ILE A 171 -4.43 18.76 35.79
C ILE A 171 -3.43 17.93 35.00
N TRP A 172 -2.17 17.94 35.43
CA TRP A 172 -1.11 17.12 34.83
C TRP A 172 -0.20 16.56 35.92
N ILE A 173 0.38 15.39 35.65
CA ILE A 173 1.30 14.73 36.57
C ILE A 173 2.66 15.42 36.47
N VAL A 174 3.22 15.80 37.62
CA VAL A 174 4.53 16.49 37.70
C VAL A 174 5.60 15.66 38.39
N ASP A 175 5.21 14.75 39.29
CA ASP A 175 6.12 13.86 40.03
C ASP A 175 5.33 12.73 40.72
N ALA A 176 6.00 11.80 41.40
CA ALA A 176 5.37 10.77 42.23
C ALA A 176 6.33 10.24 43.32
N VAL A 177 5.76 9.79 44.44
CA VAL A 177 6.50 9.08 45.49
C VAL A 177 5.88 7.69 45.64
N SER A 178 6.62 6.64 45.26
CA SER A 178 6.07 5.29 45.09
C SER A 178 4.88 5.32 44.11
N GLU A 179 3.74 4.69 44.44
CA GLU A 179 2.52 4.68 43.60
C GLU A 179 1.58 5.86 43.93
N ARG A 180 2.11 6.98 44.44
CA ARG A 180 1.35 8.21 44.71
C ARG A 180 1.78 9.34 43.80
N LEU A 181 0.87 9.76 42.93
CA LEU A 181 1.11 10.80 41.94
C LEU A 181 0.93 12.19 42.55
N ILE A 182 1.78 13.13 42.14
CA ILE A 182 1.72 14.55 42.43
C ILE A 182 1.24 15.24 41.16
N LEU A 183 0.08 15.89 41.22
CA LEU A 183 -0.55 16.56 40.09
C LEU A 183 -0.66 18.06 40.34
N ASN A 184 -0.40 18.88 39.33
CA ASN A 184 -0.65 20.32 39.37
C ASN A 184 -1.84 20.68 38.51
N SER A 185 -2.48 21.81 38.81
CA SER A 185 -3.64 22.32 38.06
C SER A 185 -3.41 23.72 37.49
N ASP A 186 -4.21 24.10 36.49
CA ASP A 186 -4.26 25.45 35.93
C ASP A 186 -4.57 26.52 37.00
N GLY A 187 -5.38 26.16 38.00
CA GLY A 187 -5.71 26.99 39.15
C GLY A 187 -4.55 27.22 40.13
N GLY A 188 -3.39 26.58 39.92
CA GLY A 188 -2.20 26.68 40.76
C GLY A 188 -2.22 25.77 41.99
N GLU A 189 -3.21 24.88 42.10
CA GLU A 189 -3.36 23.92 43.19
C GLU A 189 -2.59 22.62 42.89
N THR A 190 -2.13 21.96 43.95
CA THR A 190 -1.46 20.65 43.89
C THR A 190 -2.33 19.57 44.51
N PHE A 191 -2.49 18.45 43.80
CA PHE A 191 -3.25 17.27 44.22
C PHE A 191 -2.35 16.05 44.39
N TYR A 192 -2.82 15.10 45.19
CA TYR A 192 -2.17 13.81 45.37
C TYR A 192 -3.15 12.68 45.05
N PHE A 193 -2.77 11.76 44.17
CA PHE A 193 -3.60 10.61 43.80
C PHE A 193 -2.91 9.31 44.21
N ASP A 194 -3.60 8.48 44.99
CA ASP A 194 -3.12 7.18 45.45
C ASP A 194 -3.61 6.09 44.49
N VAL A 195 -2.70 5.57 43.66
CA VAL A 195 -3.04 4.60 42.60
C VAL A 195 -3.55 3.26 43.18
N PRO A 196 -2.99 2.70 44.27
CA PRO A 196 -3.50 1.45 44.83
C PRO A 196 -4.85 1.59 45.54
N GLY A 197 -5.08 2.74 46.19
CA GLY A 197 -6.34 3.07 46.87
C GLY A 197 -7.42 3.66 45.97
N ASP A 198 -7.06 3.90 44.69
CA ASP A 198 -7.90 4.42 43.62
C ASP A 198 -8.69 5.69 44.04
N ARG A 199 -7.98 6.70 44.57
CA ARG A 199 -8.59 7.94 45.09
C ARG A 199 -7.60 9.09 45.27
N PHE A 200 -8.12 10.32 45.36
CA PHE A 200 -7.37 11.47 45.85
C PHE A 200 -7.13 11.41 47.37
N VAL A 201 -5.97 11.90 47.81
CA VAL A 201 -5.55 12.01 49.21
C VAL A 201 -5.08 13.44 49.54
N ASN A 202 -5.06 13.81 50.83
CA ASN A 202 -4.71 15.18 51.24
C ASN A 202 -3.19 15.40 51.35
N SER A 203 -2.41 14.32 51.50
CA SER A 203 -0.95 14.39 51.60
C SER A 203 -0.27 13.10 51.14
N LEU A 204 1.02 13.20 50.81
CA LEU A 204 1.88 12.03 50.54
C LEU A 204 2.03 11.10 51.75
N SER A 205 1.69 11.54 52.96
CA SER A 205 1.80 10.79 54.21
C SER A 205 0.48 10.19 54.72
N ASP A 206 -0.63 10.38 54.02
CA ASP A 206 -1.94 9.88 54.46
C ASP A 206 -1.97 8.34 54.46
N VAL A 207 -2.47 7.70 55.52
CA VAL A 207 -2.57 6.24 55.60
C VAL A 207 -3.92 5.79 55.03
N VAL A 208 -3.91 5.11 53.88
CA VAL A 208 -5.12 4.57 53.24
C VAL A 208 -5.18 3.06 53.49
N PRO A 209 -6.32 2.48 53.93
CA PRO A 209 -6.45 1.03 54.06
C PRO A 209 -6.39 0.38 52.68
N THR A 210 -5.28 -0.30 52.40
CA THR A 210 -5.06 -1.08 51.17
C THR A 210 -6.03 -2.27 51.15
N ILE A 211 -6.68 -2.52 50.01
CA ILE A 211 -7.28 -3.84 49.73
C ILE A 211 -6.16 -4.88 49.90
N THR A 212 -6.42 -5.90 50.72
CA THR A 212 -5.48 -6.94 51.21
C THR A 212 -4.26 -7.16 50.31
N PRO A 213 -3.00 -7.07 50.82
CA PRO A 213 -1.82 -7.31 50.01
C PRO A 213 -1.91 -8.70 49.37
N ARG A 214 -1.82 -8.76 48.03
CA ARG A 214 -1.85 -10.03 47.30
C ARG A 214 -0.68 -10.91 47.81
N PRO A 215 -0.92 -12.22 48.04
CA PRO A 215 0.11 -13.11 48.56
C PRO A 215 1.32 -13.14 47.62
N ILE A 216 2.49 -12.85 48.17
CA ILE A 216 3.77 -13.03 47.50
C ILE A 216 4.01 -14.54 47.43
N ILE A 217 3.76 -15.14 46.26
CA ILE A 217 4.18 -16.52 45.99
C ILE A 217 5.70 -16.48 45.75
N PRO A 218 6.51 -17.20 46.54
CA PRO A 218 7.95 -17.25 46.31
C PRO A 218 8.24 -17.84 44.94
N THR A 219 9.18 -17.20 44.23
CA THR A 219 9.68 -17.49 42.89
C THR A 219 9.82 -19.00 42.64
N ALA A 220 8.78 -19.61 42.08
CA ALA A 220 8.91 -20.83 41.33
C ALA A 220 9.24 -20.42 39.90
N THR A 221 10.41 -20.85 39.42
CA THR A 221 10.84 -20.76 38.02
C THR A 221 9.83 -21.51 37.15
N LEU A 222 8.74 -20.86 36.81
CA LEU A 222 7.88 -21.25 35.71
C LEU A 222 8.38 -20.46 34.51
N MET A 223 9.04 -21.16 33.59
CA MET A 223 9.30 -20.61 32.26
C MET A 223 7.94 -20.31 31.64
N LEU A 224 7.55 -19.04 31.64
CA LEU A 224 6.36 -18.55 30.99
C LEU A 224 6.78 -18.17 29.56
N GLU A 225 6.45 -19.00 28.60
CA GLU A 225 6.42 -18.57 27.19
C GLU A 225 5.33 -17.51 27.10
N LEU A 226 5.74 -16.24 27.00
CA LEU A 226 4.89 -15.17 26.48
C LEU A 226 4.61 -15.57 25.03
N VAL A 227 3.39 -15.99 24.72
CA VAL A 227 2.94 -15.92 23.33
C VAL A 227 2.82 -14.43 23.06
N SER A 228 3.77 -13.91 22.27
CA SER A 228 3.68 -12.59 21.69
C SER A 228 2.43 -12.59 20.83
N ASP A 229 1.41 -11.88 21.26
CA ASP A 229 0.28 -11.48 20.42
C ASP A 229 0.85 -10.76 19.18
N ASP A 230 0.38 -11.11 17.99
CA ASP A 230 0.95 -10.62 16.74
C ASP A 230 0.32 -9.30 16.28
N ALA A 231 -0.90 -8.98 16.70
CA ALA A 231 -1.54 -7.69 16.47
C ALA A 231 -2.12 -7.08 17.76
N PRO A 232 -2.42 -5.76 17.79
CA PRO A 232 -3.03 -5.15 18.96
C PRO A 232 -4.48 -5.60 19.15
N ASN A 233 -4.78 -6.09 20.34
CA ASN A 233 -6.10 -6.58 20.74
C ASN A 233 -7.18 -5.50 21.00
N GLU A 234 -6.78 -4.23 20.97
CA GLU A 234 -7.67 -3.10 21.24
C GLU A 234 -7.34 -1.92 20.32
N PRO A 235 -8.33 -1.13 19.87
CA PRO A 235 -8.10 -0.02 18.94
C PRO A 235 -7.20 1.08 19.54
N GLY A 236 -7.23 1.23 20.88
CA GLY A 236 -6.52 2.29 21.60
C GLY A 236 -5.02 2.07 21.74
N ILE A 237 -4.51 0.91 21.33
CA ILE A 237 -3.07 0.54 21.38
C ILE A 237 -2.49 0.30 19.98
N VAL A 238 -3.24 0.61 18.91
CA VAL A 238 -2.72 0.61 17.53
C VAL A 238 -1.84 1.83 17.33
N LEU A 239 -0.53 1.65 17.49
CA LEU A 239 0.44 2.76 17.47
C LEU A 239 0.91 3.14 16.05
N ASN A 240 0.82 2.22 15.09
CA ASN A 240 1.37 2.40 13.76
C ASN A 240 0.27 2.36 12.70
N LYS A 241 0.36 3.28 11.73
CA LYS A 241 -0.43 3.20 10.50
C LYS A 241 0.11 2.06 9.65
N SER A 242 -0.74 1.08 9.41
CA SER A 242 -0.50 -0.01 8.49
C SER A 242 -0.48 0.54 7.05
N PRO A 243 0.44 0.05 6.19
CA PRO A 243 0.63 0.58 4.84
C PRO A 243 -0.53 0.20 3.93
N LEU A 244 -1.02 1.17 3.14
CA LEU A 244 -1.96 0.90 2.06
C LEU A 244 -1.31 -0.06 1.05
N ASN A 245 -2.13 -0.90 0.45
CA ASN A 245 -1.72 -1.89 -0.53
C ASN A 245 -0.60 -2.79 -0.03
N ALA A 246 -0.65 -3.34 1.18
CA ALA A 246 0.29 -4.37 1.58
C ALA A 246 -0.48 -5.57 2.11
N ASP A 247 0.03 -6.76 1.81
CA ASP A 247 -0.49 -7.98 2.41
C ASP A 247 0.00 -8.05 3.85
N LEU A 248 -0.94 -8.04 4.77
CA LEU A 248 -0.73 -8.15 6.22
C LEU A 248 -1.07 -9.58 6.62
N LEU A 249 -0.07 -10.33 7.09
CA LEU A 249 -0.23 -11.72 7.51
C LEU A 249 -0.24 -11.82 9.03
N TYR A 250 -1.38 -12.23 9.58
CA TYR A 250 -1.65 -12.26 11.02
C TYR A 250 -2.50 -13.47 11.38
N TYR A 251 -2.58 -13.79 12.66
CA TYR A 251 -3.29 -14.94 13.22
C TYR A 251 -4.38 -14.44 14.16
N ILE A 252 -5.52 -15.13 14.17
CA ILE A 252 -6.45 -15.05 15.30
C ILE A 252 -6.05 -16.20 16.22
N ASP A 253 -5.40 -15.90 17.34
CA ASP A 253 -4.97 -16.86 18.35
C ASP A 253 -4.85 -16.21 19.75
N PRO A 254 -5.65 -16.60 20.76
CA PRO A 254 -6.57 -17.74 20.79
C PRO A 254 -8.03 -17.34 20.51
N SER A 255 -8.99 -18.19 20.91
CA SER A 255 -10.41 -17.84 20.89
C SER A 255 -10.69 -16.53 21.65
N GLY A 256 -11.35 -15.58 20.98
CA GLY A 256 -11.66 -14.26 21.54
C GLY A 256 -10.61 -13.18 21.25
N ASP A 257 -9.57 -13.54 20.50
CA ASP A 257 -8.59 -12.63 19.94
C ASP A 257 -9.21 -11.72 18.85
N GLU A 258 -8.79 -10.46 18.84
CA GLU A 258 -9.26 -9.41 17.94
C GLU A 258 -8.09 -8.59 17.40
N ASP A 259 -7.87 -8.58 16.10
CA ASP A 259 -6.75 -7.82 15.56
C ASP A 259 -7.20 -6.45 15.08
N TRP A 260 -6.58 -5.39 15.61
CA TRP A 260 -6.86 -4.02 15.22
C TRP A 260 -5.75 -3.40 14.38
N PHE A 261 -6.14 -2.82 13.24
CA PHE A 261 -5.26 -2.17 12.28
C PHE A 261 -5.74 -0.75 12.02
N LEU A 262 -4.81 0.16 11.73
CA LEU A 262 -5.10 1.56 11.43
C LEU A 262 -4.52 1.88 10.05
N PHE A 263 -5.31 2.41 9.13
CA PHE A 263 -4.80 2.97 7.88
C PHE A 263 -5.27 4.40 7.68
N HIS A 264 -4.58 5.13 6.82
CA HIS A 264 -4.93 6.51 6.48
C HIS A 264 -5.24 6.62 5.00
N THR A 265 -6.23 7.44 4.65
CA THR A 265 -6.40 7.96 3.30
C THR A 265 -6.15 9.46 3.34
N ASP A 266 -5.27 9.94 2.46
CA ASP A 266 -5.02 11.38 2.33
C ASP A 266 -6.06 12.09 1.46
N THR A 267 -6.86 11.32 0.71
CA THR A 267 -7.79 11.83 -0.31
C THR A 267 -9.11 11.07 -0.36
N ILE A 268 -10.12 11.68 -0.99
CA ILE A 268 -11.39 10.99 -1.27
C ILE A 268 -11.11 9.87 -2.28
N GLY A 269 -11.61 8.66 -2.02
CA GLY A 269 -11.50 7.58 -2.99
C GLY A 269 -12.17 6.28 -2.57
N ASN A 270 -12.36 5.38 -3.53
CA ASN A 270 -12.84 4.04 -3.21
C ASN A 270 -11.68 3.22 -2.63
N ILE A 271 -11.88 2.70 -1.43
CA ILE A 271 -10.93 1.82 -0.74
C ILE A 271 -11.57 0.46 -0.55
N GLU A 272 -10.86 -0.59 -0.92
CA GLU A 272 -11.28 -1.96 -0.63
C GLU A 272 -10.52 -2.43 0.59
N VAL A 273 -11.26 -2.98 1.55
CA VAL A 273 -10.71 -3.77 2.64
C VAL A 273 -11.01 -5.23 2.31
N SER A 274 -9.96 -6.02 2.12
CA SER A 274 -10.06 -7.43 1.76
C SER A 274 -9.42 -8.31 2.83
N LEU A 275 -10.11 -9.40 3.17
CA LEU A 275 -9.66 -10.43 4.07
C LEU A 275 -9.71 -11.79 3.34
N THR A 276 -8.55 -12.37 3.06
CA THR A 276 -8.38 -13.56 2.21
C THR A 276 -7.54 -14.63 2.89
N ASN A 277 -7.37 -15.79 2.23
CA ASN A 277 -6.62 -16.93 2.76
C ASN A 277 -7.11 -17.39 4.14
N LEU A 278 -8.43 -17.34 4.37
CA LEU A 278 -9.01 -17.56 5.68
C LEU A 278 -8.79 -19.00 6.17
N PRO A 279 -8.06 -19.20 7.28
CA PRO A 279 -7.82 -20.54 7.83
C PRO A 279 -9.02 -21.06 8.63
N ALA A 280 -9.95 -20.17 8.99
CA ALA A 280 -11.19 -20.46 9.67
C ALA A 280 -12.20 -19.31 9.48
N SER A 281 -13.40 -19.42 10.06
CA SER A 281 -14.50 -18.45 9.85
C SER A 281 -14.22 -17.12 10.56
N TYR A 282 -13.65 -16.15 9.84
CA TYR A 282 -13.28 -14.83 10.37
C TYR A 282 -14.09 -13.72 9.71
N GLY A 283 -14.37 -12.64 10.41
CA GLY A 283 -15.02 -11.44 9.88
C GLY A 283 -14.20 -10.19 10.15
N PHE A 284 -14.62 -9.06 9.58
CA PHE A 284 -14.02 -7.78 9.90
C PHE A 284 -15.04 -6.63 9.93
N SER A 285 -14.64 -5.51 10.51
CA SER A 285 -15.44 -4.27 10.56
C SER A 285 -14.53 -3.05 10.43
N VAL A 286 -15.05 -1.98 9.83
CA VAL A 286 -14.28 -0.75 9.56
C VAL A 286 -14.94 0.46 10.18
N LEU A 287 -14.15 1.24 10.92
CA LEU A 287 -14.55 2.45 11.63
C LEU A 287 -13.77 3.65 11.07
N ARG A 288 -14.47 4.71 10.67
CA ARG A 288 -13.87 5.99 10.33
C ARG A 288 -13.60 6.81 11.60
N VAL A 289 -12.40 7.34 11.74
CA VAL A 289 -11.91 7.88 13.02
C VAL A 289 -12.43 9.29 13.31
N SER A 290 -12.46 10.20 12.32
CA SER A 290 -12.82 11.62 12.59
C SER A 290 -14.22 11.80 13.19
N ASP A 291 -15.19 10.99 12.73
CA ASP A 291 -16.59 11.06 13.17
C ASP A 291 -17.08 9.80 13.88
N ARG A 292 -16.19 8.83 14.09
CA ARG A 292 -16.44 7.59 14.85
C ARG A 292 -17.59 6.77 14.27
N GLN A 293 -17.75 6.81 12.94
CA GLN A 293 -18.81 6.08 12.25
C GLN A 293 -18.30 4.70 11.79
N TRP A 294 -19.04 3.63 12.10
CA TRP A 294 -18.84 2.35 11.43
C TRP A 294 -19.27 2.49 9.98
N VAL A 295 -18.32 2.30 9.06
CA VAL A 295 -18.52 2.49 7.62
C VAL A 295 -18.78 1.16 6.90
N GLY A 296 -18.49 0.02 7.54
CA GLY A 296 -18.98 -1.28 7.08
C GLY A 296 -18.53 -2.46 7.93
N LYS A 297 -19.10 -3.63 7.65
CA LYS A 297 -18.86 -4.90 8.34
C LYS A 297 -19.14 -6.07 7.40
N VAL A 298 -18.31 -7.11 7.48
CA VAL A 298 -18.42 -8.35 6.70
C VAL A 298 -18.19 -9.54 7.65
N ASP A 299 -19.24 -10.31 7.93
CA ASP A 299 -19.27 -11.34 8.99
C ASP A 299 -20.02 -12.62 8.62
N GLU A 300 -20.08 -12.95 7.34
CA GLU A 300 -20.69 -14.19 6.84
C GLU A 300 -19.90 -15.44 7.26
N ASP A 301 -20.56 -16.50 7.72
CA ASP A 301 -19.86 -17.74 8.06
C ASP A 301 -19.17 -18.37 6.84
N GLY A 302 -17.92 -18.81 7.01
CA GLY A 302 -17.16 -19.53 5.98
C GLY A 302 -15.70 -19.08 5.88
N VAL A 303 -14.97 -19.74 4.98
CA VAL A 303 -13.55 -19.48 4.70
C VAL A 303 -13.33 -18.83 3.32
N GLU A 304 -14.41 -18.34 2.70
CA GLU A 304 -14.33 -17.64 1.42
C GLU A 304 -13.76 -16.23 1.62
N ASP A 305 -13.13 -15.68 0.59
CA ASP A 305 -12.60 -14.32 0.60
C ASP A 305 -13.70 -13.30 0.90
N LYS A 306 -13.36 -12.30 1.73
CA LYS A 306 -14.27 -11.27 2.21
C LYS A 306 -13.79 -9.90 1.77
N MET A 307 -14.69 -9.08 1.24
CA MET A 307 -14.34 -7.78 0.67
C MET A 307 -15.39 -6.74 1.07
N LEU A 308 -14.93 -5.53 1.37
CA LEU A 308 -15.75 -4.35 1.63
C LEU A 308 -15.19 -3.16 0.85
N GLU A 309 -15.99 -2.61 -0.05
CA GLU A 309 -15.69 -1.34 -0.72
C GLU A 309 -16.23 -0.16 0.10
N LEU A 310 -15.34 0.72 0.52
CA LEU A 310 -15.64 2.02 1.07
C LEU A 310 -15.71 3.03 -0.08
N ALA A 311 -16.89 3.16 -0.69
CA ALA A 311 -17.11 4.10 -1.79
C ALA A 311 -16.98 5.55 -1.31
N ASP A 312 -16.29 6.38 -2.11
CA ASP A 312 -16.04 7.81 -1.85
C ASP A 312 -15.53 8.07 -0.41
N ALA A 313 -14.66 7.19 0.10
CA ALA A 313 -14.13 7.30 1.45
C ALA A 313 -13.34 8.61 1.60
N PRO A 314 -13.75 9.55 2.48
CA PRO A 314 -13.05 10.83 2.63
C PRO A 314 -11.65 10.65 3.21
N PRO A 315 -10.77 11.67 3.07
CA PRO A 315 -9.49 11.71 3.76
C PRO A 315 -9.69 11.53 5.26
N ASP A 316 -9.25 10.41 5.81
CA ASP A 316 -9.40 10.12 7.23
C ASP A 316 -8.48 8.98 7.66
N ASP A 317 -8.40 8.80 8.97
CA ASP A 317 -7.93 7.56 9.56
C ASP A 317 -9.09 6.55 9.65
N TYR A 318 -8.78 5.28 9.40
CA TYR A 318 -9.73 4.17 9.43
C TYR A 318 -9.16 3.03 10.27
N LEU A 319 -9.95 2.56 11.24
CA LEU A 319 -9.63 1.37 12.04
C LEU A 319 -10.33 0.15 11.43
N VAL A 320 -9.60 -0.94 11.28
CA VAL A 320 -10.11 -2.25 10.86
C VAL A 320 -9.97 -3.20 12.03
N ARG A 321 -11.06 -3.86 12.40
CA ARG A 321 -11.09 -4.93 13.40
C ARG A 321 -11.30 -6.26 12.69
N VAL A 322 -10.39 -7.21 12.83
CA VAL A 322 -10.55 -8.60 12.37
C VAL A 322 -10.85 -9.49 13.58
N PHE A 323 -11.76 -10.45 13.42
CA PHE A 323 -12.18 -11.30 14.54
C PHE A 323 -12.67 -12.68 14.08
N GLY A 324 -12.56 -13.66 14.97
CA GLY A 324 -13.17 -14.97 14.81
C GLY A 324 -14.70 -14.94 14.95
N ILE A 325 -15.43 -15.46 13.95
CA ILE A 325 -16.89 -15.65 14.07
C ILE A 325 -17.15 -16.80 15.05
N ASP A 326 -18.05 -16.58 16.01
CA ASP A 326 -18.33 -17.49 17.12
C ASP A 326 -17.08 -17.92 17.92
N GLY A 327 -16.03 -17.07 17.94
CA GLY A 327 -14.79 -17.31 18.68
C GLY A 327 -13.88 -18.36 18.04
N VAL A 328 -14.05 -18.66 16.76
CA VAL A 328 -13.16 -19.54 15.99
C VAL A 328 -11.78 -18.89 15.79
N TRP A 329 -10.71 -19.67 15.81
CA TRP A 329 -9.32 -19.20 15.77
C TRP A 329 -8.39 -20.25 15.14
N ASN A 330 -7.19 -19.87 14.70
CA ASN A 330 -6.19 -20.76 14.11
C ASN A 330 -4.77 -20.18 14.28
N ALA A 331 -3.97 -20.83 15.12
CA ALA A 331 -2.57 -20.44 15.41
C ALA A 331 -1.53 -20.97 14.40
N GLU A 332 -1.93 -21.83 13.46
CA GLU A 332 -0.99 -22.50 12.55
C GLU A 332 -0.93 -21.84 11.17
N LEU A 333 -2.03 -21.24 10.71
CA LEU A 333 -2.15 -20.63 9.39
C LEU A 333 -2.64 -19.19 9.53
N PRO A 334 -1.96 -18.21 8.92
CA PRO A 334 -2.38 -16.82 8.98
C PRO A 334 -3.54 -16.54 8.03
N TYR A 335 -4.33 -15.51 8.32
CA TYR A 335 -5.15 -14.85 7.32
C TYR A 335 -4.34 -13.77 6.59
N THR A 336 -4.88 -13.22 5.50
CA THR A 336 -4.29 -12.07 4.80
C THR A 336 -5.27 -10.89 4.84
N LEU A 337 -4.89 -9.79 5.49
CA LEU A 337 -5.61 -8.52 5.44
C LEU A 337 -4.93 -7.56 4.49
N ARG A 338 -5.73 -6.75 3.79
CA ARG A 338 -5.24 -5.68 2.92
C ARG A 338 -6.27 -4.56 2.85
N PHE A 339 -5.80 -3.33 2.74
CA PHE A 339 -6.61 -2.15 2.44
C PHE A 339 -5.89 -1.32 1.38
N GLY A 340 -6.61 -0.78 0.40
CA GLY A 340 -5.98 0.00 -0.67
C GLY A 340 -6.97 0.53 -1.70
N PRO A 341 -6.54 1.46 -2.58
CA PRO A 341 -7.30 1.83 -3.76
C PRO A 341 -7.67 0.56 -4.51
N VAL A 342 -8.96 0.43 -4.77
CA VAL A 342 -9.45 -0.76 -5.44
C VAL A 342 -8.92 -0.74 -6.88
N LEU A 343 -8.43 -1.88 -7.37
CA LEU A 343 -8.31 -2.09 -8.82
C LEU A 343 -9.61 -1.73 -9.55
N SER A 344 -10.76 -1.81 -8.86
CA SER A 344 -12.09 -1.36 -9.29
C SER A 344 -12.18 0.09 -9.71
N SER A 345 -11.24 0.95 -9.30
CA SER A 345 -11.26 2.38 -9.61
C SER A 345 -10.56 2.69 -10.94
N PHE A 346 -9.63 1.84 -11.40
CA PHE A 346 -8.83 2.12 -12.60
C PHE A 346 -9.49 1.65 -13.89
N VAL A 347 -9.86 2.60 -14.75
CA VAL A 347 -10.25 2.28 -16.13
C VAL A 347 -9.01 1.90 -16.93
N VAL A 348 -7.87 2.52 -16.63
CA VAL A 348 -6.58 2.24 -17.27
C VAL A 348 -5.49 2.19 -16.20
N LEU A 349 -4.83 1.04 -16.08
CA LEU A 349 -3.67 0.87 -15.19
C LEU A 349 -2.52 0.22 -15.96
N GLY A 350 -1.39 0.91 -16.01
CA GLY A 350 -0.13 0.34 -16.48
C GLY A 350 0.71 -0.09 -15.28
N GLU A 351 1.37 -1.24 -15.34
CA GLU A 351 2.39 -1.57 -14.34
C GLU A 351 3.56 -0.58 -14.42
N GLU A 352 4.13 -0.43 -15.62
CA GLU A 352 5.34 0.40 -15.85
C GLU A 352 5.09 1.60 -16.77
N GLY A 353 3.86 1.78 -17.30
CA GLY A 353 3.57 2.98 -18.08
C GLY A 353 2.24 3.03 -18.82
N VAL A 354 1.73 4.24 -19.00
CA VAL A 354 0.49 4.54 -19.71
C VAL A 354 0.66 5.72 -20.65
N TYR A 355 0.09 5.62 -21.85
CA TYR A 355 0.00 6.74 -22.79
C TYR A 355 -1.42 6.91 -23.31
N LEU A 356 -2.07 8.00 -22.89
CA LEU A 356 -3.29 8.49 -23.52
C LEU A 356 -2.91 9.38 -24.69
N LYS A 357 -3.22 8.98 -25.93
CA LYS A 357 -2.88 9.76 -27.12
C LYS A 357 -3.81 10.94 -27.30
N GLN A 358 -3.44 11.81 -28.23
CA GLN A 358 -4.14 13.06 -28.52
C GLN A 358 -5.66 12.88 -28.62
N ASN A 359 -6.41 13.78 -27.99
CA ASN A 359 -7.87 13.84 -27.98
C ASN A 359 -8.58 12.58 -27.45
N ALA A 360 -7.88 11.67 -26.78
CA ALA A 360 -8.56 10.60 -26.04
C ALA A 360 -9.46 11.20 -24.95
N VAL A 361 -10.54 10.50 -24.64
CA VAL A 361 -11.51 10.92 -23.61
C VAL A 361 -11.56 9.82 -22.55
N VAL A 362 -11.35 10.20 -21.30
CA VAL A 362 -11.64 9.35 -20.14
C VAL A 362 -13.02 9.78 -19.65
N GLU A 363 -14.03 8.96 -19.89
CA GLU A 363 -15.42 9.27 -19.50
C GLU A 363 -15.62 9.07 -18.00
N SER A 364 -15.02 8.03 -17.41
CA SER A 364 -15.06 7.70 -15.98
C SER A 364 -13.91 6.77 -15.59
N GLY A 365 -13.59 6.72 -14.29
CA GLY A 365 -12.53 5.89 -13.71
C GLY A 365 -11.15 6.55 -13.72
N ASP A 366 -10.24 5.98 -12.96
CA ASP A 366 -8.90 6.48 -12.74
C ASP A 366 -7.91 5.99 -13.80
N VAL A 367 -6.84 6.77 -14.00
CA VAL A 367 -5.73 6.42 -14.87
C VAL A 367 -4.44 6.43 -14.06
N GLY A 368 -3.76 5.28 -13.99
CA GLY A 368 -2.61 5.08 -13.11
C GLY A 368 -1.41 4.41 -13.77
N VAL A 369 -0.22 4.67 -13.22
CA VAL A 369 0.96 3.80 -13.36
C VAL A 369 1.36 3.26 -12.01
N ASN A 370 1.43 1.94 -11.90
CA ASN A 370 1.52 1.24 -10.63
C ASN A 370 2.87 1.39 -9.94
N THR A 371 3.98 1.13 -10.64
CA THR A 371 5.33 1.14 -10.08
C THR A 371 6.21 2.18 -10.73
N THR A 372 7.22 2.64 -9.99
CA THR A 372 8.32 3.42 -10.56
C THR A 372 9.18 2.53 -11.46
N SER A 373 9.54 3.02 -12.64
CA SER A 373 10.36 2.33 -13.64
C SER A 373 11.41 3.28 -14.23
N ASP A 374 12.63 2.78 -14.46
CA ASP A 374 13.68 3.53 -15.18
C ASP A 374 13.41 3.62 -16.70
N GLY A 375 12.30 3.06 -17.16
CA GLY A 375 11.91 2.98 -18.57
C GLY A 375 12.44 1.72 -19.28
N PRO A 376 12.25 1.62 -20.60
CA PRO A 376 11.77 2.67 -21.53
C PRO A 376 10.28 2.99 -21.36
N PHE A 377 9.91 4.25 -21.60
CA PHE A 377 8.52 4.71 -21.53
C PHE A 377 7.83 4.79 -22.89
N LEU A 378 6.50 4.76 -22.87
CA LEU A 378 5.65 4.75 -24.06
C LEU A 378 5.74 6.03 -24.91
N ALA A 379 5.95 7.18 -24.28
CA ALA A 379 5.71 8.47 -24.94
C ALA A 379 6.77 9.56 -24.67
N GLY A 380 7.97 9.18 -24.24
CA GLY A 380 9.04 10.14 -23.97
C GLY A 380 9.92 9.73 -22.80
N GLN A 381 9.92 10.56 -21.74
CA GLN A 381 10.77 10.40 -20.56
C GLN A 381 9.94 10.17 -19.28
N GLU A 382 8.62 10.06 -19.41
CA GLU A 382 7.68 9.98 -18.29
C GLU A 382 6.81 8.72 -18.43
N GLU A 383 6.53 8.05 -17.31
CA GLU A 383 5.79 6.78 -17.27
C GLU A 383 4.33 6.97 -17.66
N LEU A 384 3.71 8.05 -17.15
CA LEU A 384 2.34 8.42 -17.47
C LEU A 384 2.32 9.68 -18.33
N THR A 385 1.89 9.53 -19.58
CA THR A 385 1.71 10.67 -20.47
C THR A 385 0.25 10.88 -20.85
N ILE A 386 -0.26 12.05 -20.51
CA ILE A 386 -1.56 12.57 -20.96
C ILE A 386 -1.34 13.39 -22.23
N GLY A 387 -1.87 12.91 -23.35
CA GLY A 387 -1.69 13.47 -24.69
C GLY A 387 -2.34 14.84 -24.89
N ILE A 388 -2.02 15.50 -26.01
CA ILE A 388 -2.58 16.81 -26.36
C ILE A 388 -4.11 16.72 -26.40
N GLY A 389 -4.82 17.65 -25.76
CA GLY A 389 -6.28 17.71 -25.85
C GLY A 389 -7.03 16.52 -25.22
N VAL A 390 -6.35 15.69 -24.41
CA VAL A 390 -7.03 14.63 -23.65
C VAL A 390 -7.91 15.27 -22.58
N THR A 391 -9.12 14.73 -22.39
CA THR A 391 -10.08 15.26 -21.42
C THR A 391 -10.61 14.16 -20.52
N PHE A 392 -10.78 14.48 -19.24
CA PHE A 392 -11.47 13.66 -18.26
C PHE A 392 -12.87 14.25 -18.06
N SER A 393 -13.91 13.46 -18.27
CA SER A 393 -15.30 13.93 -18.22
C SER A 393 -15.88 13.89 -16.82
N ASP A 394 -15.51 12.86 -16.05
CA ASP A 394 -15.91 12.69 -14.65
C ASP A 394 -14.98 13.47 -13.71
N PRO A 395 -15.50 14.45 -12.92
CA PRO A 395 -14.74 15.17 -11.90
C PRO A 395 -14.07 14.29 -10.85
N ASN A 396 -14.55 13.06 -10.65
CA ASN A 396 -13.99 12.13 -9.68
C ASN A 396 -12.85 11.30 -10.24
N SER A 397 -12.54 11.39 -11.54
CA SER A 397 -11.42 10.65 -12.14
C SER A 397 -10.09 11.28 -11.77
N ARG A 398 -9.14 10.42 -11.39
CA ARG A 398 -7.81 10.81 -10.92
C ARG A 398 -6.72 10.35 -11.87
N VAL A 399 -5.57 11.03 -11.81
CA VAL A 399 -4.36 10.70 -12.59
C VAL A 399 -3.20 10.46 -11.63
N MET A 400 -2.61 9.26 -11.67
CA MET A 400 -1.64 8.83 -10.64
C MET A 400 -0.39 8.17 -11.24
N GLY A 401 0.80 8.50 -10.75
CA GLY A 401 2.06 7.85 -11.15
C GLY A 401 3.28 8.63 -10.69
N ASP A 402 4.48 8.03 -10.74
CA ASP A 402 5.71 8.69 -10.28
C ASP A 402 6.03 9.91 -11.14
N SER A 403 6.27 9.69 -12.44
CA SER A 403 6.55 10.74 -13.43
C SER A 403 5.37 10.94 -14.40
N ILE A 404 4.76 12.11 -14.34
CA ILE A 404 3.58 12.47 -15.13
C ILE A 404 3.88 13.63 -16.07
N LYS A 405 3.49 13.47 -17.34
CA LYS A 405 3.47 14.56 -18.33
C LYS A 405 2.06 14.85 -18.82
N ILE A 406 1.58 16.07 -18.58
CA ILE A 406 0.30 16.54 -19.09
C ILE A 406 0.52 17.51 -20.25
N LYS A 407 0.22 17.09 -21.49
CA LYS A 407 0.50 17.89 -22.69
C LYS A 407 -0.54 19.01 -22.90
N GLN A 408 -0.21 19.94 -23.78
CA GLN A 408 -1.01 21.13 -24.09
C GLN A 408 -2.49 20.81 -24.35
N ASN A 409 -3.38 21.66 -23.84
CA ASN A 409 -4.83 21.58 -23.96
C ASN A 409 -5.46 20.32 -23.35
N ALA A 410 -4.69 19.45 -22.68
CA ALA A 410 -5.28 18.39 -21.89
C ALA A 410 -5.86 18.96 -20.60
N GLN A 411 -6.93 18.34 -20.11
CA GLN A 411 -7.62 18.71 -18.87
C GLN A 411 -7.84 17.45 -18.04
N VAL A 412 -7.30 17.45 -16.82
CA VAL A 412 -7.42 16.37 -15.83
C VAL A 412 -7.96 16.96 -14.53
N TYR A 413 -8.53 16.14 -13.64
CA TYR A 413 -8.91 16.58 -12.28
C TYR A 413 -7.74 16.35 -11.31
N ASP A 414 -7.92 15.58 -10.26
CA ASP A 414 -6.88 15.40 -9.25
C ASP A 414 -5.67 14.64 -9.81
N VAL A 415 -4.47 15.08 -9.43
CA VAL A 415 -3.20 14.49 -9.89
C VAL A 415 -2.29 14.15 -8.71
N TYR A 416 -1.82 12.90 -8.67
CA TYR A 416 -0.96 12.34 -7.63
C TYR A 416 0.39 11.97 -8.24
N TYR A 417 1.48 12.59 -7.78
CA TYR A 417 2.77 12.50 -8.47
C TYR A 417 3.99 12.73 -7.58
N ASN A 418 5.16 12.31 -8.08
CA ASN A 418 6.47 12.72 -7.56
C ASN A 418 7.16 13.71 -8.51
N GLU A 419 6.99 13.55 -9.83
CA GLU A 419 7.44 14.49 -10.86
C GLU A 419 6.30 14.83 -11.81
N LEU A 420 5.94 16.12 -11.91
CA LEU A 420 4.91 16.60 -12.85
C LEU A 420 5.50 17.60 -13.83
N SER A 421 5.22 17.39 -15.12
CA SER A 421 5.64 18.29 -16.20
C SER A 421 4.56 18.50 -17.26
N GLY A 422 4.75 19.51 -18.11
CA GLY A 422 3.91 19.76 -19.27
C GLY A 422 3.17 21.09 -19.24
N LEU A 423 2.18 21.23 -20.14
CA LEU A 423 1.43 22.47 -20.41
C LEU A 423 -0.09 22.26 -20.38
N GLY A 424 -0.56 21.11 -19.91
CA GLY A 424 -1.99 20.86 -19.69
C GLY A 424 -2.48 21.50 -18.39
N GLU A 425 -3.79 21.48 -18.23
CA GLU A 425 -4.51 22.07 -17.10
C GLU A 425 -4.91 20.97 -16.11
N VAL A 426 -4.64 21.22 -14.83
CA VAL A 426 -5.12 20.44 -13.70
C VAL A 426 -6.28 21.23 -13.10
N LEU A 427 -7.49 20.68 -13.21
CA LEU A 427 -8.73 21.30 -12.73
C LEU A 427 -9.00 20.99 -11.25
N GLY A 428 -8.43 19.89 -10.76
CA GLY A 428 -8.53 19.45 -9.36
C GLY A 428 -7.30 19.84 -8.54
N ASP A 429 -7.05 19.08 -7.48
CA ASP A 429 -5.95 19.29 -6.55
C ASP A 429 -4.68 18.51 -6.95
N HIS A 430 -3.55 18.97 -6.42
CA HIS A 430 -2.24 18.35 -6.60
C HIS A 430 -1.82 17.62 -5.32
N PHE A 431 -1.44 16.35 -5.44
CA PHE A 431 -1.01 15.50 -4.33
C PHE A 431 0.42 14.99 -4.56
N THR A 432 1.35 15.35 -3.67
CA THR A 432 2.77 14.98 -3.77
C THR A 432 3.47 15.07 -2.40
N PRO A 433 4.37 14.13 -2.05
CA PRO A 433 4.76 12.95 -2.82
C PRO A 433 3.66 11.87 -2.82
N ILE A 434 3.64 11.05 -3.86
CA ILE A 434 2.83 9.83 -3.92
C ILE A 434 3.69 8.63 -3.50
N GLU A 435 3.14 7.75 -2.68
CA GLU A 435 3.75 6.45 -2.38
C GLU A 435 3.40 5.43 -3.46
N LEU A 436 4.39 4.66 -3.89
CA LEU A 436 4.25 3.62 -4.89
C LEU A 436 4.73 2.28 -4.33
N PRO A 437 4.09 1.16 -4.70
CA PRO A 437 3.14 1.05 -5.81
C PRO A 437 1.70 1.49 -5.49
N LEU A 438 0.96 1.93 -6.53
CA LEU A 438 -0.48 2.26 -6.42
C LEU A 438 -1.31 1.07 -5.94
N THR A 439 -0.86 -0.15 -6.23
CA THR A 439 -1.35 -1.43 -5.72
C THR A 439 -0.24 -2.47 -5.74
N THR A 440 -0.01 -3.19 -4.65
CA THR A 440 0.96 -4.31 -4.64
C THR A 440 0.41 -5.64 -5.15
N SER A 441 -0.90 -5.73 -5.46
CA SER A 441 -1.51 -6.97 -5.96
C SER A 441 -2.21 -6.68 -7.28
N LEU A 442 -1.47 -6.78 -8.37
CA LEU A 442 -2.09 -6.94 -9.68
C LEU A 442 -2.74 -8.34 -9.77
N PRO A 443 -3.74 -8.53 -10.64
CA PRO A 443 -4.37 -9.83 -10.84
C PRO A 443 -3.33 -10.90 -11.16
N SER A 444 -3.44 -12.10 -10.59
CA SER A 444 -2.59 -13.21 -11.03
C SER A 444 -3.09 -13.73 -12.39
N ILE A 445 -2.19 -14.23 -13.24
CA ILE A 445 -2.59 -14.94 -14.47
C ILE A 445 -3.05 -16.34 -14.07
N PRO A 446 -4.32 -16.70 -14.29
CA PRO A 446 -4.79 -18.05 -14.05
C PRO A 446 -4.10 -19.03 -15.00
N THR A 447 -4.04 -20.32 -14.63
CA THR A 447 -3.46 -21.36 -15.51
C THR A 447 -4.10 -21.33 -16.90
N ILE A 448 -3.27 -21.36 -17.95
CA ILE A 448 -3.72 -21.37 -19.34
C ILE A 448 -3.32 -22.72 -19.96
N ASN A 449 -4.31 -23.45 -20.50
CA ASN A 449 -4.11 -24.75 -21.13
C ASN A 449 -4.70 -24.74 -22.54
N PRO A 450 -4.02 -24.16 -23.54
CA PRO A 450 -4.49 -24.18 -24.93
C PRO A 450 -4.68 -25.61 -25.46
N GLY A 451 -5.62 -25.76 -26.39
CA GLY A 451 -5.80 -26.98 -27.17
C GLY A 451 -4.95 -26.98 -28.44
N GLU A 452 -5.02 -28.05 -29.22
CA GLU A 452 -4.31 -28.15 -30.52
C GLU A 452 -5.20 -27.76 -31.71
N GLU A 453 -6.53 -27.68 -31.53
CA GLU A 453 -7.46 -27.41 -32.61
C GLU A 453 -7.61 -25.90 -32.86
N ASN A 454 -7.21 -25.46 -34.05
CA ASN A 454 -7.48 -24.09 -34.51
C ASN A 454 -8.93 -23.95 -34.96
N ILE A 455 -9.57 -22.87 -34.53
CA ILE A 455 -10.93 -22.50 -34.91
C ILE A 455 -10.86 -21.42 -35.98
N GLU A 456 -11.22 -21.76 -37.21
CA GLU A 456 -11.39 -20.78 -38.28
C GLU A 456 -12.87 -20.44 -38.48
N VAL A 457 -13.19 -19.15 -38.45
CA VAL A 457 -14.51 -18.62 -38.83
C VAL A 457 -14.35 -17.86 -40.15
N PRO A 458 -14.81 -18.43 -41.28
CA PRO A 458 -14.63 -17.81 -42.59
C PRO A 458 -15.32 -16.45 -42.72
N SER A 459 -14.96 -15.72 -43.79
CA SER A 459 -15.44 -14.36 -44.04
C SER A 459 -16.97 -14.31 -44.11
N GLY A 460 -17.59 -13.45 -43.30
CA GLY A 460 -19.04 -13.28 -43.23
C GLY A 460 -19.81 -14.42 -42.56
N GLU A 461 -19.15 -15.50 -42.15
CA GLU A 461 -19.80 -16.66 -41.53
C GLU A 461 -20.02 -16.45 -40.02
N THR A 462 -20.92 -17.24 -39.44
CA THR A 462 -21.23 -17.22 -38.01
C THR A 462 -20.88 -18.55 -37.36
N LEU A 463 -20.19 -18.49 -36.21
CA LEU A 463 -19.91 -19.66 -35.37
C LEU A 463 -20.41 -19.41 -33.95
N VAL A 464 -21.12 -20.40 -33.37
CA VAL A 464 -21.37 -20.46 -31.93
C VAL A 464 -20.27 -21.32 -31.30
N LEU A 465 -19.51 -20.75 -30.38
CA LEU A 465 -18.38 -21.40 -29.72
C LEU A 465 -18.69 -21.61 -28.23
N HIS A 466 -18.59 -22.85 -27.79
CA HIS A 466 -18.75 -23.24 -26.38
C HIS A 466 -17.41 -23.18 -25.65
N GLY A 467 -17.42 -23.06 -24.32
CA GLY A 467 -16.20 -23.10 -23.52
C GLY A 467 -15.36 -24.36 -23.77
N GLY A 468 -14.05 -24.21 -23.79
CA GLY A 468 -13.12 -25.28 -24.16
C GLY A 468 -11.68 -24.80 -24.37
N ASN A 469 -10.82 -25.73 -24.75
CA ASN A 469 -9.41 -25.50 -25.01
C ASN A 469 -9.15 -25.57 -26.52
N TYR A 470 -8.61 -24.50 -27.08
CA TYR A 470 -8.39 -24.32 -28.51
C TYR A 470 -6.96 -23.87 -28.78
N GLY A 471 -6.49 -24.08 -29.99
CA GLY A 471 -5.28 -23.47 -30.52
C GLY A 471 -5.55 -21.99 -30.85
N ALA A 472 -5.42 -21.62 -32.11
CA ALA A 472 -5.73 -20.26 -32.57
C ALA A 472 -7.25 -20.07 -32.82
N LEU A 473 -7.78 -18.89 -32.49
CA LEU A 473 -9.05 -18.39 -33.04
C LEU A 473 -8.76 -17.45 -34.21
N GLU A 474 -9.15 -17.86 -35.41
CA GLU A 474 -8.95 -17.15 -36.66
C GLU A 474 -10.31 -16.74 -37.25
N ALA A 475 -10.82 -15.57 -36.86
CA ALA A 475 -12.08 -15.05 -37.38
C ALA A 475 -11.80 -14.07 -38.54
N ARG A 476 -12.23 -14.42 -39.75
CA ARG A 476 -11.94 -13.63 -40.95
C ARG A 476 -12.90 -12.45 -41.09
N GLN A 477 -12.65 -11.60 -42.08
CA GLN A 477 -13.39 -10.35 -42.28
C GLN A 477 -14.92 -10.54 -42.19
N GLY A 478 -15.59 -9.69 -41.41
CA GLY A 478 -17.05 -9.71 -41.30
C GLY A 478 -17.64 -10.94 -40.60
N ALA A 479 -16.80 -11.85 -40.09
CA ALA A 479 -17.27 -13.02 -39.36
C ALA A 479 -18.01 -12.63 -38.07
N THR A 480 -18.81 -13.56 -37.55
CA THR A 480 -19.47 -13.43 -36.26
C THR A 480 -19.13 -14.64 -35.38
N VAL A 481 -18.59 -14.39 -34.18
CA VAL A 481 -18.32 -15.40 -33.16
C VAL A 481 -19.27 -15.16 -32.00
N ILE A 482 -20.06 -16.17 -31.65
CA ILE A 482 -21.01 -16.12 -30.53
C ILE A 482 -20.48 -17.05 -29.43
N PHE A 483 -19.99 -16.46 -28.34
CA PHE A 483 -19.55 -17.19 -27.16
C PHE A 483 -20.75 -17.56 -26.30
N ALA A 484 -20.98 -18.86 -26.11
CA ALA A 484 -22.07 -19.37 -25.28
C ALA A 484 -21.91 -19.05 -23.78
N GLY A 485 -20.69 -18.68 -23.34
CA GLY A 485 -20.32 -18.45 -21.94
C GLY A 485 -19.40 -19.55 -21.40
N GLY A 486 -18.81 -19.29 -20.23
CA GLY A 486 -17.88 -20.19 -19.56
C GLY A 486 -16.41 -19.87 -19.83
N LEU A 487 -15.55 -20.86 -19.61
CA LEU A 487 -14.10 -20.72 -19.69
C LEU A 487 -13.56 -21.14 -21.05
N TYR A 488 -12.72 -20.29 -21.64
CA TYR A 488 -12.06 -20.53 -22.92
C TYR A 488 -10.54 -20.40 -22.76
N HIS A 489 -9.80 -21.34 -23.32
CA HIS A 489 -8.35 -21.28 -23.45
C HIS A 489 -7.96 -21.24 -24.93
N PHE A 490 -7.03 -20.35 -25.27
CA PHE A 490 -6.50 -20.21 -26.62
C PHE A 490 -4.97 -20.05 -26.61
N GLU A 491 -4.34 -20.51 -27.68
CA GLU A 491 -2.95 -20.15 -27.97
C GLU A 491 -2.88 -18.68 -28.41
N GLU A 492 -3.72 -18.28 -29.36
CA GLU A 492 -3.74 -16.90 -29.87
C GLU A 492 -5.09 -16.54 -30.48
N TRP A 493 -5.36 -15.24 -30.59
CA TRP A 493 -6.47 -14.68 -31.35
C TRP A 493 -5.93 -13.86 -32.52
N ASP A 494 -6.33 -14.23 -33.74
CA ASP A 494 -6.13 -13.45 -34.98
C ASP A 494 -7.50 -13.11 -35.57
N ILE A 495 -8.02 -11.95 -35.19
CA ILE A 495 -9.35 -11.48 -35.51
C ILE A 495 -9.25 -10.39 -36.57
N GLY A 496 -9.82 -10.67 -37.74
CA GLY A 496 -9.81 -9.79 -38.90
C GLY A 496 -10.72 -8.57 -38.78
N LEU A 497 -10.90 -7.90 -39.91
CA LEU A 497 -11.64 -6.65 -40.04
C LEU A 497 -13.15 -6.84 -39.82
N SER A 498 -13.77 -5.93 -39.07
CA SER A 498 -15.23 -5.87 -38.88
C SER A 498 -15.85 -7.17 -38.37
N VAL A 499 -15.15 -7.87 -37.48
CA VAL A 499 -15.65 -9.10 -36.84
C VAL A 499 -16.52 -8.73 -35.64
N ASN A 500 -17.63 -9.44 -35.47
CA ASN A 500 -18.46 -9.31 -34.27
C ASN A 500 -18.24 -10.50 -33.33
N MET A 501 -17.85 -10.23 -32.09
CA MET A 501 -17.66 -11.21 -31.03
C MET A 501 -18.67 -10.93 -29.91
N TYR A 502 -19.67 -11.80 -29.77
CA TYR A 502 -20.77 -11.62 -28.84
C TYR A 502 -20.71 -12.63 -27.70
N ALA A 503 -20.69 -12.14 -26.46
CA ALA A 503 -20.90 -12.97 -25.27
C ALA A 503 -22.40 -13.09 -24.97
N ARG A 504 -22.88 -14.32 -24.73
CA ARG A 504 -24.29 -14.58 -24.37
C ARG A 504 -24.52 -14.87 -22.89
N SER A 505 -23.45 -15.03 -22.13
CA SER A 505 -23.42 -15.39 -20.71
C SER A 505 -22.01 -15.03 -20.19
N PRO A 506 -21.79 -14.92 -18.87
CA PRO A 506 -20.46 -14.63 -18.34
C PRO A 506 -19.39 -15.55 -18.91
N MET A 507 -18.25 -14.98 -19.31
CA MET A 507 -17.14 -15.71 -19.91
C MET A 507 -15.79 -15.22 -19.42
N GLN A 508 -14.87 -16.18 -19.36
CA GLN A 508 -13.45 -15.91 -19.13
C GLN A 508 -12.65 -16.47 -20.30
N VAL A 509 -11.86 -15.61 -20.93
CA VAL A 509 -10.97 -15.96 -22.04
C VAL A 509 -9.53 -15.88 -21.55
N ARG A 510 -8.78 -16.98 -21.67
CA ARG A 510 -7.36 -17.06 -21.29
C ARG A 510 -6.53 -17.34 -22.54
N ILE A 511 -5.66 -16.41 -22.91
CA ILE A 511 -4.83 -16.49 -24.11
C ILE A 511 -3.36 -16.59 -23.69
N GLU A 512 -2.69 -17.66 -24.12
CA GLU A 512 -1.27 -17.88 -23.78
C GLU A 512 -0.36 -16.92 -24.56
N GLY A 513 -0.62 -16.77 -25.85
CA GLY A 513 0.09 -15.90 -26.76
C GLY A 513 -0.56 -14.53 -26.90
N LYS A 514 -0.88 -14.14 -28.13
CA LYS A 514 -1.26 -12.76 -28.46
C LYS A 514 -2.75 -12.64 -28.77
N LEU A 515 -3.30 -11.47 -28.44
CA LEU A 515 -4.64 -11.05 -28.85
C LEU A 515 -4.52 -9.98 -29.92
N GLN A 516 -4.92 -10.27 -31.15
CA GLN A 516 -4.94 -9.31 -32.25
C GLN A 516 -6.37 -9.16 -32.79
N VAL A 517 -6.95 -7.99 -32.60
CA VAL A 517 -8.23 -7.61 -33.21
C VAL A 517 -7.99 -6.47 -34.19
N ASP A 518 -8.46 -6.63 -35.43
CA ASP A 518 -8.35 -5.62 -36.48
C ASP A 518 -9.49 -4.59 -36.41
N GLN A 519 -9.47 -3.63 -37.34
CA GLN A 519 -10.34 -2.45 -37.35
C GLN A 519 -11.84 -2.77 -37.44
N GLY A 520 -12.63 -1.95 -36.74
CA GLY A 520 -14.09 -1.91 -36.84
C GLY A 520 -14.79 -3.12 -36.25
N SER A 521 -14.08 -3.90 -35.45
CA SER A 521 -14.60 -5.11 -34.81
C SER A 521 -15.25 -4.80 -33.46
N TYR A 522 -16.21 -5.62 -33.07
CA TYR A 522 -16.94 -5.53 -31.81
C TYR A 522 -16.60 -6.72 -30.92
N LEU A 523 -16.30 -6.48 -29.65
CA LEU A 523 -16.25 -7.48 -28.59
C LEU A 523 -17.08 -7.00 -27.40
N GLY A 524 -18.09 -7.77 -27.00
CA GLY A 524 -18.91 -7.40 -25.85
C GLY A 524 -20.16 -8.26 -25.73
N PRO A 525 -21.10 -7.84 -24.86
CA PRO A 525 -22.39 -8.50 -24.72
C PRO A 525 -23.13 -8.59 -26.05
N SER A 526 -23.86 -9.68 -26.24
CA SER A 526 -24.84 -9.76 -27.32
C SER A 526 -26.01 -8.81 -27.02
N ILE A 527 -26.51 -8.13 -28.05
CA ILE A 527 -27.56 -7.11 -27.89
C ILE A 527 -28.88 -7.67 -27.35
N ASP A 528 -29.10 -8.99 -27.43
CA ASP A 528 -30.27 -9.69 -26.91
C ASP A 528 -30.11 -10.11 -25.42
N VAL A 529 -28.96 -9.85 -24.79
CA VAL A 529 -28.68 -10.16 -23.38
C VAL A 529 -28.55 -8.86 -22.59
N LEU A 530 -29.58 -8.56 -21.78
CA LEU A 530 -29.71 -7.25 -21.12
C LEU A 530 -28.92 -7.12 -19.82
N ASP A 531 -28.61 -8.23 -19.15
CA ASP A 531 -27.99 -8.23 -17.82
C ASP A 531 -26.48 -8.52 -17.86
N LEU A 532 -25.89 -8.63 -19.05
CA LEU A 532 -24.47 -8.91 -19.23
C LEU A 532 -23.71 -7.61 -19.48
N ASN A 533 -22.64 -7.38 -18.73
CA ASN A 533 -21.81 -6.18 -18.86
C ASN A 533 -20.30 -6.54 -18.86
N ALA A 534 -19.42 -5.54 -18.82
CA ALA A 534 -17.98 -5.76 -18.90
C ALA A 534 -17.39 -6.57 -17.74
N THR A 535 -17.97 -6.57 -16.52
CA THR A 535 -17.50 -7.43 -15.42
C THR A 535 -17.65 -8.91 -15.69
N ASP A 536 -18.62 -9.26 -16.54
CA ASP A 536 -18.93 -10.65 -16.86
C ASP A 536 -18.05 -11.18 -18.00
N ILE A 537 -17.23 -10.32 -18.62
CA ILE A 537 -16.37 -10.64 -19.75
C ILE A 537 -14.93 -10.32 -19.38
N VAL A 538 -14.18 -11.35 -18.97
CA VAL A 538 -12.80 -11.18 -18.49
C VAL A 538 -11.82 -11.84 -19.45
N ILE A 539 -10.77 -11.11 -19.84
CA ILE A 539 -9.76 -11.55 -20.80
C ILE A 539 -8.37 -11.45 -20.19
N TYR A 540 -7.68 -12.58 -20.11
CA TYR A 540 -6.29 -12.68 -19.70
C TYR A 540 -5.42 -12.94 -20.92
N VAL A 541 -4.35 -12.17 -21.09
CA VAL A 541 -3.38 -12.34 -22.18
C VAL A 541 -1.97 -12.45 -21.60
N ASN A 542 -1.39 -13.64 -21.66
CA ASN A 542 -0.05 -13.93 -21.11
C ASN A 542 1.10 -13.55 -22.08
N GLY A 543 0.77 -13.15 -23.32
CA GLY A 543 1.76 -12.83 -24.34
C GLY A 543 2.65 -11.62 -24.06
N ILE A 544 3.79 -11.61 -24.75
CA ILE A 544 4.77 -10.52 -24.76
C ILE A 544 4.71 -9.72 -26.06
N ASN A 545 5.28 -8.51 -26.06
CA ASN A 545 5.51 -7.76 -27.30
C ASN A 545 6.51 -8.50 -28.21
N GLY A 546 6.14 -8.68 -29.49
CA GLY A 546 6.95 -9.40 -30.47
C GLY A 546 7.37 -10.78 -29.97
N SER A 547 8.67 -11.08 -30.08
CA SER A 547 9.28 -12.31 -29.57
C SER A 547 10.26 -12.08 -28.41
N ASN A 548 10.44 -10.83 -27.97
CA ASN A 548 11.47 -10.46 -26.99
C ASN A 548 10.96 -9.57 -25.86
N GLY A 549 9.68 -9.19 -25.85
CA GLY A 549 9.08 -8.37 -24.79
C GLY A 549 9.46 -6.89 -24.83
N ASN A 550 10.32 -6.46 -25.76
CA ASN A 550 10.75 -5.07 -25.84
C ASN A 550 9.55 -4.15 -26.11
N LEU A 551 9.53 -2.97 -25.47
CA LEU A 551 8.45 -2.00 -25.58
C LEU A 551 8.10 -1.67 -27.05
N GLY A 552 9.10 -1.48 -27.90
CA GLY A 552 8.94 -1.17 -29.32
C GLY A 552 8.58 -2.35 -30.21
N ALA A 553 8.68 -3.60 -29.72
CA ALA A 553 8.47 -4.78 -30.55
C ALA A 553 7.02 -4.92 -31.01
N THR A 554 6.84 -5.60 -32.15
CA THR A 554 5.55 -5.84 -32.78
C THR A 554 5.40 -7.31 -33.16
N PRO A 555 4.17 -7.85 -33.19
CA PRO A 555 2.93 -7.23 -32.72
C PRO A 555 2.94 -6.99 -31.19
N LYS A 556 2.06 -6.10 -30.70
CA LYS A 556 1.86 -5.91 -29.25
C LYS A 556 1.22 -7.16 -28.64
N ALA A 557 1.40 -7.38 -27.35
CA ALA A 557 0.81 -8.52 -26.65
C ALA A 557 -0.72 -8.60 -26.86
N ALA A 558 -1.41 -7.48 -26.68
CA ALA A 558 -2.83 -7.35 -26.98
C ALA A 558 -3.12 -6.06 -27.77
N LYS A 559 -4.01 -6.14 -28.75
CA LYS A 559 -4.38 -5.01 -29.60
C LYS A 559 -5.85 -5.07 -29.99
N PHE A 560 -6.56 -3.97 -29.76
CA PHE A 560 -7.87 -3.70 -30.35
C PHE A 560 -7.72 -2.68 -31.49
N GLY A 561 -8.30 -2.98 -32.64
CA GLY A 561 -8.16 -2.24 -33.89
C GLY A 561 -8.69 -0.81 -33.84
N ILE A 562 -8.47 -0.08 -34.95
CA ILE A 562 -9.01 1.27 -35.13
C ILE A 562 -10.55 1.17 -35.15
N ASP A 563 -11.25 2.15 -34.58
CA ASP A 563 -12.72 2.23 -34.55
C ASP A 563 -13.41 0.95 -34.03
N SER A 564 -12.71 0.14 -33.23
CA SER A 564 -13.26 -1.07 -32.63
C SER A 564 -14.02 -0.73 -31.34
N THR A 565 -14.97 -1.58 -30.96
CA THR A 565 -15.65 -1.49 -29.67
C THR A 565 -15.26 -2.68 -28.80
N VAL A 566 -14.85 -2.43 -27.56
CA VAL A 566 -14.57 -3.47 -26.57
C VAL A 566 -15.32 -3.16 -25.27
N ILE A 567 -16.10 -4.14 -24.81
CA ILE A 567 -16.85 -4.10 -23.55
C ILE A 567 -16.43 -5.34 -22.75
N ALA A 568 -15.35 -5.21 -21.98
CA ALA A 568 -14.71 -6.30 -21.26
C ALA A 568 -13.64 -5.77 -20.29
N ASN A 569 -13.32 -6.56 -19.27
CA ASN A 569 -12.10 -6.40 -18.47
C ASN A 569 -10.94 -7.14 -19.16
N VAL A 570 -9.81 -6.45 -19.39
CA VAL A 570 -8.64 -7.00 -20.09
C VAL A 570 -7.38 -6.82 -19.27
N TYR A 571 -6.63 -7.91 -19.06
CA TYR A 571 -5.36 -7.91 -18.34
C TYR A 571 -4.20 -8.52 -19.15
N VAL A 572 -3.11 -7.76 -19.26
CA VAL A 572 -1.96 -8.05 -20.14
C VAL A 572 -0.62 -7.80 -19.42
N PRO A 573 -0.24 -8.61 -18.41
CA PRO A 573 0.88 -8.30 -17.50
C PRO A 573 2.27 -8.36 -18.12
N ASN A 574 2.44 -8.99 -19.28
CA ASN A 574 3.76 -9.25 -19.86
C ASN A 574 4.05 -8.38 -21.10
N GLY A 575 3.17 -7.46 -21.46
CA GLY A 575 3.37 -6.63 -22.64
C GLY A 575 2.39 -5.47 -22.76
N THR A 576 2.33 -4.90 -23.96
CA THR A 576 1.49 -3.73 -24.21
C THR A 576 0.07 -4.15 -24.57
N LEU A 577 -0.90 -3.57 -23.86
CA LEU A 577 -2.29 -3.48 -24.29
C LEU A 577 -2.48 -2.20 -25.12
N TRP A 578 -2.86 -2.34 -26.39
CA TRP A 578 -3.06 -1.19 -27.28
C TRP A 578 -4.50 -1.12 -27.78
N ILE A 579 -5.26 -0.14 -27.28
CA ILE A 579 -6.57 0.24 -27.78
C ILE A 579 -6.34 1.32 -28.85
N ARG A 580 -6.60 1.02 -30.12
CA ARG A 580 -6.23 1.94 -31.22
C ARG A 580 -7.23 3.08 -31.39
N GLN A 581 -6.87 3.99 -32.29
CA GLN A 581 -7.57 5.23 -32.59
C GLN A 581 -9.07 5.05 -32.80
N GLY A 582 -9.86 5.97 -32.28
CA GLY A 582 -11.32 6.04 -32.50
C GLY A 582 -12.11 4.90 -31.85
N ALA A 583 -11.46 4.00 -31.12
CA ALA A 583 -12.13 2.92 -30.44
C ALA A 583 -12.99 3.42 -29.26
N THR A 584 -13.98 2.61 -28.89
CA THR A 584 -14.78 2.77 -27.66
C THR A 584 -14.49 1.59 -26.75
N ALA A 585 -14.09 1.85 -25.51
CA ALA A 585 -13.62 0.82 -24.59
C ALA A 585 -14.31 0.99 -23.22
N ARG A 586 -15.05 -0.03 -22.79
CA ARG A 586 -15.81 -0.03 -21.53
C ARG A 586 -15.38 -1.21 -20.66
N GLY A 587 -14.99 -0.96 -19.41
CA GLY A 587 -14.41 -1.95 -18.49
C GLY A 587 -13.08 -1.48 -17.90
N ALA A 588 -12.30 -2.41 -17.36
CA ALA A 588 -10.95 -2.17 -16.83
C ALA A 588 -9.85 -2.69 -17.76
N PHE A 589 -8.87 -1.84 -18.09
CA PHE A 589 -7.80 -2.13 -19.05
C PHE A 589 -6.44 -2.06 -18.38
N ILE A 590 -5.93 -3.23 -17.98
CA ILE A 590 -4.71 -3.37 -17.19
C ILE A 590 -3.63 -4.05 -18.05
N GLY A 591 -2.39 -3.56 -17.97
CA GLY A 591 -1.29 -4.27 -18.60
C GLY A 591 0.07 -3.79 -18.13
N LYS A 592 1.14 -4.43 -18.61
CA LYS A 592 2.51 -3.95 -18.34
C LYS A 592 2.66 -2.50 -18.80
N TRP A 593 2.16 -2.26 -20.01
CA TRP A 593 2.01 -0.95 -20.59
C TRP A 593 0.64 -0.82 -21.25
N VAL A 594 0.00 0.34 -21.13
CA VAL A 594 -1.29 0.58 -21.80
C VAL A 594 -1.22 1.80 -22.71
N ILE A 595 -1.67 1.64 -23.96
CA ILE A 595 -1.80 2.74 -24.92
C ILE A 595 -3.28 2.91 -25.26
N VAL A 596 -3.81 4.10 -24.99
CA VAL A 596 -5.14 4.54 -25.45
C VAL A 596 -4.96 5.42 -26.68
N GLY A 597 -5.61 5.04 -27.78
CA GLY A 597 -5.43 5.61 -29.11
C GLY A 597 -5.90 7.05 -29.25
N LEU A 598 -5.62 7.64 -30.42
CA LEU A 598 -6.07 9.00 -30.74
C LEU A 598 -7.60 9.02 -30.78
N GLY A 599 -8.23 9.97 -30.11
CA GLY A 599 -9.70 10.11 -30.15
C GLY A 599 -10.47 8.90 -29.61
N THR A 600 -9.81 8.01 -28.86
CA THR A 600 -10.42 6.84 -28.23
C THR A 600 -11.17 7.27 -26.98
N SER A 601 -12.36 6.71 -26.75
CA SER A 601 -13.08 6.87 -25.48
C SER A 601 -12.89 5.64 -24.60
N VAL A 602 -12.58 5.86 -23.31
CA VAL A 602 -12.52 4.84 -22.27
C VAL A 602 -13.47 5.20 -21.14
N SER A 603 -14.26 4.24 -20.66
CA SER A 603 -15.15 4.42 -19.50
C SER A 603 -15.08 3.21 -18.58
N MET A 604 -15.08 3.42 -17.27
CA MET A 604 -15.29 2.32 -16.35
C MET A 604 -16.71 1.75 -16.51
N GLU A 605 -16.81 0.44 -16.68
CA GLU A 605 -18.09 -0.28 -16.63
C GLU A 605 -17.90 -1.55 -15.82
N GLY A 606 -18.24 -1.44 -14.53
CA GLY A 606 -17.93 -2.47 -13.56
C GLY A 606 -16.42 -2.64 -13.34
N TYR A 607 -16.07 -3.44 -12.35
CA TYR A 607 -14.73 -3.43 -11.76
C TYR A 607 -13.93 -4.68 -12.05
N TRP A 608 -12.60 -4.56 -11.98
CA TRP A 608 -11.74 -5.74 -11.93
C TRP A 608 -12.02 -6.52 -10.62
N ARG A 609 -12.33 -7.81 -10.73
CA ARG A 609 -12.55 -8.73 -9.60
C ARG A 609 -11.40 -9.71 -9.47
#